data_AF-A0A973JBU0-F1
#
_entry.id   AF-A0A973JBU0-F1
#
_cell.length_a   1.000
_cell.length_b   1.000
_cell.length_c   1.000
_cell.angle_alpha   90.00
_cell.angle_beta   90.00
_cell.angle_gamma   90.00
#
_symmetry.space_group_name_H-M   'P 1'
#
loop_
_entity.id
_entity.type
_entity.pdbx_description
1 polymer ?
#
loop_
_entity_poly.entity_id
_entity_poly.type
_entity_poly.pdbx_seq_one_letter_code
_entity_poly.pdbx_strand_id
1 'polypeptide(L)'
;FSWEWCFFVNIPVGLLAAWSAYTFIREPKVKHDVVKIDWAGIGLLAVGIGSLQFILERGESKDWFETPYITLFTIVAIVSLSVFVWWELHFDHPAVDLRVLTRSKNLAIAAVLTFVVGYGLYGSLFIFPVFVQRLLGFTAVLTGLVLFPSAMLTGVISLPLGIAMQKGASPKLLMSFGMAAFALFCWELGQQTMQSGASNFFWVLLLRGIALGFIFIPVTMLAVSGLHGRDVGQATGLNNMVRQLGGSFGIAITNTYVAQRVALHRNELLSHLSPYDPAAAARLDAVQQAAQTRAFSPVEAQQAALKALEGTVTVQSYHLAYMDAFMLIALLFVLCIPLLLLIKINKGEKADLSSAH
;
A
#
# COMPACT_ATOMS: atom_id res chain seq x y z
N PHE A 1 15.76 -7.25 23.06
CA PHE A 1 15.19 -5.98 22.58
C PHE A 1 13.69 -6.09 22.62
N SER A 2 13.02 -5.13 23.25
CA SER A 2 11.55 -5.10 23.34
C SER A 2 10.98 -4.20 22.23
N TRP A 3 9.83 -4.55 21.65
CA TRP A 3 9.28 -3.92 20.45
C TRP A 3 8.95 -2.42 20.65
N GLU A 4 8.71 -1.99 21.89
CA GLU A 4 8.39 -0.61 22.26
C GLU A 4 9.54 0.35 21.94
N TRP A 5 10.78 -0.13 21.90
CA TRP A 5 11.94 0.68 21.52
C TRP A 5 11.88 1.20 20.08
N CYS A 6 11.12 0.54 19.20
CA CYS A 6 10.84 1.05 17.86
C CYS A 6 9.99 2.34 17.86
N PHE A 7 9.32 2.68 18.97
CA PHE A 7 8.58 3.93 19.12
C PHE A 7 9.42 5.00 19.80
N PHE A 8 10.26 4.63 20.76
CA PHE A 8 11.14 5.58 21.46
C PHE A 8 12.10 6.31 20.51
N VAL A 9 12.51 5.68 19.40
CA VAL A 9 13.34 6.33 18.37
C VAL A 9 12.67 7.56 17.74
N ASN A 10 11.34 7.62 17.72
CA ASN A 10 10.59 8.74 17.16
C ASN A 10 10.50 9.92 18.14
N ILE A 11 10.70 9.71 19.45
CA ILE A 11 10.56 10.78 20.46
C ILE A 11 11.60 11.88 20.26
N PRO A 12 12.93 11.60 20.15
CA PRO A 12 13.91 12.65 19.91
C PRO A 12 13.67 13.41 18.60
N VAL A 13 13.27 12.69 17.55
CA VAL A 13 12.96 13.28 16.24
C VAL A 13 11.74 14.21 16.35
N GLY A 14 10.69 13.77 17.05
CA GLY A 14 9.50 14.57 17.32
C GLY A 14 9.79 15.82 18.17
N LEU A 15 10.63 15.70 19.20
CA LEU A 15 11.06 16.83 20.02
C LEU A 15 11.87 17.85 19.21
N LEU A 16 12.79 17.38 18.37
CA LEU A 16 13.55 18.24 17.46
C LEU A 16 12.65 18.95 16.45
N ALA A 17 11.67 18.24 15.89
CA ALA A 17 10.69 18.82 14.98
C ALA A 17 9.82 19.88 15.69
N ALA A 18 9.33 19.60 16.89
CA ALA A 18 8.53 20.55 17.69
C ALA A 18 9.35 21.79 18.07
N TRP A 19 10.60 21.60 18.50
CA TRP A 19 11.52 22.69 18.78
C TRP A 19 11.81 23.55 17.53
N SER A 20 12.04 22.91 16.38
CA SER A 20 12.29 23.60 15.13
C SER A 20 11.06 24.38 14.65
N ALA A 21 9.88 23.79 14.76
CA ALA A 21 8.62 24.47 14.46
C ALA A 21 8.42 25.71 15.34
N TYR A 22 8.59 25.55 16.66
CA TYR A 22 8.43 26.65 17.62
C TYR A 22 9.42 27.81 17.41
N THR A 23 10.64 27.52 16.95
CA THR A 23 11.70 28.52 16.79
C THR A 23 11.73 29.17 15.41
N PHE A 24 11.45 28.41 14.34
CA PHE A 24 11.63 28.87 12.96
C PHE A 24 10.32 29.23 12.25
N ILE A 25 9.18 28.66 12.62
CA ILE A 25 7.89 28.98 11.98
C ILE A 25 7.34 30.27 12.59
N ARG A 26 7.33 31.33 11.80
CA ARG A 26 6.70 32.61 12.18
C ARG A 26 5.28 32.63 11.62
N GLU A 27 4.30 32.76 12.49
CA GLU A 27 2.91 32.93 12.07
C GLU A 27 2.77 34.20 11.20
N PRO A 28 2.21 34.08 9.99
CA PRO A 28 1.86 35.25 9.18
C PRO A 28 0.84 36.11 9.95
N LYS A 29 1.00 37.44 9.89
CA LYS A 29 0.02 38.40 10.46
C LYS A 29 -1.27 38.49 9.64
N VAL A 30 -1.83 37.36 9.20
CA VAL A 30 -3.09 37.32 8.48
C VAL A 30 -4.20 37.20 9.52
N LYS A 31 -5.09 38.19 9.59
CA LYS A 31 -6.32 38.10 10.38
C LYS A 31 -7.14 36.94 9.81
N HIS A 32 -7.17 35.81 10.50
CA HIS A 32 -8.10 34.75 10.18
C HIS A 32 -9.50 35.26 10.50
N ASP A 33 -10.35 35.41 9.47
CA ASP A 33 -11.79 35.39 9.71
C ASP A 33 -12.10 34.09 10.48
N VAL A 34 -12.85 34.20 11.57
CA VAL A 34 -13.25 33.06 12.40
C VAL A 34 -14.21 32.20 11.58
N VAL A 35 -13.65 31.34 10.73
CA VAL A 35 -14.44 30.37 9.97
C VAL A 35 -14.99 29.37 10.96
N LYS A 36 -16.32 29.20 10.95
CA LYS A 36 -16.99 28.20 11.78
C LYS A 36 -16.42 26.82 11.45
N ILE A 37 -15.89 26.14 12.45
CA ILE A 37 -15.36 24.77 12.31
C ILE A 37 -16.54 23.81 12.13
N ASP A 38 -16.47 22.97 11.11
CA ASP A 38 -17.46 21.92 10.84
C ASP A 38 -17.21 20.68 11.72
N TRP A 39 -17.59 20.78 12.98
CA TRP A 39 -17.48 19.66 13.93
C TRP A 39 -18.34 18.45 13.54
N ALA A 40 -19.49 18.68 12.89
CA ALA A 40 -20.38 17.62 12.45
C ALA A 40 -19.75 16.81 11.31
N GLY A 41 -19.23 17.50 10.29
CA GLY A 41 -18.48 16.89 9.18
C GLY A 41 -17.26 16.11 9.66
N ILE A 42 -16.45 16.71 10.56
CA ILE A 42 -15.29 16.03 11.18
C ILE A 42 -15.73 14.77 11.94
N GLY A 43 -16.80 14.84 12.73
CA GLY A 43 -17.34 13.69 13.47
C GLY A 43 -17.82 12.57 12.56
N LEU A 44 -18.57 12.91 11.51
CA LEU A 44 -19.04 11.94 10.50
C LEU A 44 -17.88 11.30 9.75
N LEU A 45 -16.86 12.08 9.38
CA LEU A 45 -15.66 11.58 8.73
C LEU A 45 -14.88 10.62 9.65
N ALA A 46 -14.69 10.99 10.91
CA ALA A 46 -13.97 10.18 11.89
C ALA A 46 -14.67 8.83 12.13
N VAL A 47 -15.99 8.85 12.32
CA VAL A 47 -16.78 7.63 12.51
C VAL A 47 -16.79 6.78 11.24
N GLY A 48 -16.98 7.39 10.07
CA GLY A 48 -17.09 6.68 8.81
C GLY A 48 -15.78 6.05 8.35
N ILE A 49 -14.72 6.85 8.28
CA ILE A 49 -13.40 6.36 7.88
C ILE A 49 -12.80 5.43 8.93
N GLY A 50 -12.98 5.71 10.23
CA GLY A 50 -12.54 4.81 11.30
C GLY A 50 -13.23 3.45 11.25
N SER A 51 -14.56 3.44 11.06
CA SER A 51 -15.32 2.19 10.89
C SER A 51 -14.88 1.44 9.63
N LEU A 52 -14.69 2.16 8.51
CA LEU A 52 -14.24 1.58 7.25
C LEU A 52 -12.85 0.93 7.39
N GLN A 53 -11.89 1.64 7.99
CA GLN A 53 -10.55 1.10 8.24
C GLN A 53 -10.59 -0.13 9.13
N PHE A 54 -11.40 -0.11 10.19
CA PHE A 54 -11.54 -1.26 11.09
C PHE A 54 -12.04 -2.52 10.36
N ILE A 55 -13.04 -2.38 9.48
CA ILE A 55 -13.55 -3.49 8.67
C ILE A 55 -12.49 -3.99 7.71
N LEU A 56 -11.77 -3.09 7.04
CA LEU A 56 -10.73 -3.46 6.08
C LEU A 56 -9.56 -4.20 6.77
N GLU A 57 -9.18 -3.78 7.97
CA GLU A 57 -8.09 -4.40 8.73
C GLU A 57 -8.48 -5.73 9.38
N ARG A 58 -9.68 -5.83 9.93
CA ARG A 58 -10.12 -7.01 10.70
C ARG A 58 -10.98 -7.98 9.90
N GLY A 59 -11.54 -7.56 8.77
CA GLY A 59 -12.48 -8.30 7.94
C GLY A 59 -12.00 -9.72 7.67
N GLU A 60 -10.86 -9.84 7.02
CA GLU A 60 -10.30 -11.15 6.63
C GLU A 60 -10.00 -12.04 7.86
N SER A 61 -9.38 -11.49 8.91
CA SER A 61 -9.03 -12.26 10.11
C SER A 61 -10.22 -12.72 10.96
N LYS A 62 -11.44 -12.26 10.65
CA LYS A 62 -12.66 -12.43 11.43
C LYS A 62 -13.84 -12.86 10.56
N ASP A 63 -13.56 -13.52 9.45
CA ASP A 63 -14.59 -14.12 8.58
C ASP A 63 -15.61 -13.09 8.04
N TRP A 64 -15.17 -11.85 7.86
CA TRP A 64 -15.94 -10.76 7.25
C TRP A 64 -17.34 -10.60 7.87
N PHE A 65 -18.40 -10.76 7.07
CA PHE A 65 -19.78 -10.50 7.45
C PHE A 65 -20.41 -11.61 8.30
N GLU A 66 -19.72 -12.76 8.46
CA GLU A 66 -20.16 -13.78 9.42
C GLU A 66 -20.06 -13.27 10.86
N THR A 67 -19.13 -12.35 11.11
CA THR A 67 -18.96 -11.71 12.42
C THR A 67 -19.89 -10.51 12.59
N PRO A 68 -20.83 -10.52 13.55
CA PRO A 68 -21.88 -9.49 13.66
C PRO A 68 -21.37 -8.06 13.83
N TYR A 69 -20.25 -7.86 14.55
CA TYR A 69 -19.72 -6.52 14.75
C TYR A 69 -19.13 -5.93 13.46
N ILE A 70 -18.58 -6.76 12.55
CA ILE A 70 -18.08 -6.27 11.25
C ILE A 70 -19.25 -5.75 10.41
N THR A 71 -20.36 -6.48 10.40
CA THR A 71 -21.58 -6.06 9.72
C THR A 71 -22.12 -4.75 10.31
N LEU A 72 -22.13 -4.61 11.64
CA LEU A 72 -22.50 -3.36 12.30
C LEU A 72 -21.60 -2.19 11.87
N PHE A 73 -20.27 -2.35 11.96
CA PHE A 73 -19.34 -1.31 11.53
C PHE A 73 -19.51 -0.98 10.04
N THR A 74 -19.85 -1.96 9.20
CA THR A 74 -20.10 -1.74 7.77
C THR A 74 -21.30 -0.85 7.54
N ILE A 75 -22.41 -1.12 8.24
CA ILE A 75 -23.60 -0.27 8.20
C ILE A 75 -23.25 1.14 8.70
N VAL A 76 -22.53 1.26 9.81
CA VAL A 76 -22.09 2.55 10.36
C VAL A 76 -21.24 3.31 9.35
N ALA A 77 -20.26 2.65 8.72
CA ALA A 77 -19.40 3.25 7.70
C ALA A 77 -20.21 3.75 6.50
N ILE A 78 -21.10 2.92 5.95
CA ILE A 78 -21.93 3.28 4.79
C ILE A 78 -22.83 4.48 5.13
N VAL A 79 -23.53 4.44 6.26
CA VAL A 79 -24.44 5.50 6.68
C VAL A 79 -23.68 6.79 6.95
N SER A 80 -22.64 6.75 7.78
CA SER A 80 -21.87 7.95 8.15
C SER A 80 -21.14 8.57 6.96
N LEU A 81 -20.55 7.78 6.06
CA LEU A 81 -19.92 8.31 4.85
C LEU A 81 -20.92 8.88 3.85
N SER A 82 -22.11 8.26 3.71
CA SER A 82 -23.17 8.80 2.86
C SER A 82 -23.70 10.13 3.40
N VAL A 83 -23.93 10.20 4.71
CA VAL A 83 -24.35 11.44 5.39
C VAL A 83 -23.24 12.48 5.35
N PHE A 84 -21.97 12.09 5.49
CA PHE A 84 -20.81 12.97 5.34
C PHE A 84 -20.75 13.60 3.95
N VAL A 85 -20.83 12.80 2.88
CA VAL A 85 -20.80 13.31 1.51
C VAL A 85 -21.97 14.27 1.28
N TRP A 86 -23.18 13.91 1.74
CA TRP A 86 -24.33 14.81 1.66
C TRP A 86 -24.11 16.11 2.45
N TRP A 87 -23.59 16.02 3.67
CA TRP A 87 -23.34 17.17 4.56
C TRP A 87 -22.33 18.15 3.95
N GLU A 88 -21.15 17.67 3.55
CA GLU A 88 -20.07 18.50 2.99
C GLU A 88 -20.49 19.17 1.66
N LEU A 89 -21.36 18.53 0.88
CA LEU A 89 -21.90 19.11 -0.35
C LEU A 89 -22.92 20.24 -0.11
N HIS A 90 -23.56 20.29 1.05
CA HIS A 90 -24.60 21.28 1.37
C HIS A 90 -24.16 22.34 2.39
N PHE A 91 -23.18 22.06 3.25
CA PHE A 91 -22.76 22.97 4.31
C PHE A 91 -21.91 24.14 3.79
N ASP A 92 -22.11 25.37 4.28
CA ASP A 92 -21.43 26.55 3.70
C ASP A 92 -19.92 26.61 3.97
N HIS A 93 -19.47 26.00 5.07
CA HIS A 93 -18.06 25.96 5.49
C HIS A 93 -17.60 24.51 5.74
N PRO A 94 -17.55 23.67 4.70
CA PRO A 94 -17.24 22.24 4.81
C PRO A 94 -15.86 21.99 5.42
N ALA A 95 -15.69 20.91 6.19
CA ALA A 95 -14.38 20.47 6.65
C ALA A 95 -13.51 20.01 5.47
N VAL A 96 -14.11 19.34 4.49
CA VAL A 96 -13.48 18.85 3.27
C VAL A 96 -14.32 19.29 2.07
N ASP A 97 -13.86 20.28 1.33
CA ASP A 97 -14.62 20.76 0.16
C ASP A 97 -14.57 19.76 -1.01
N LEU A 98 -15.51 18.81 -1.00
CA LEU A 98 -15.69 17.82 -2.05
C LEU A 98 -16.12 18.45 -3.38
N ARG A 99 -16.62 19.69 -3.39
CA ARG A 99 -17.07 20.37 -4.61
C ARG A 99 -15.88 20.67 -5.52
N VAL A 100 -14.67 20.81 -4.97
CA VAL A 100 -13.44 21.03 -5.74
C VAL A 100 -13.18 19.88 -6.72
N LEU A 101 -13.52 18.63 -6.36
CA LEU A 101 -13.41 17.46 -7.25
C LEU A 101 -14.30 17.59 -8.48
N THR A 102 -15.49 18.17 -8.34
CA THR A 102 -16.42 18.38 -9.46
C THR A 102 -16.00 19.52 -10.38
N ARG A 103 -15.29 20.52 -9.84
CA ARG A 103 -14.82 21.70 -10.58
C ARG A 103 -13.55 21.40 -11.38
N SER A 104 -12.66 20.55 -10.86
CA SER A 104 -11.41 20.19 -11.54
C SER A 104 -11.36 18.71 -11.92
N LYS A 105 -11.50 18.43 -13.22
CA LYS A 105 -11.33 17.07 -13.77
C LYS A 105 -9.94 16.50 -13.47
N ASN A 106 -8.92 17.36 -13.43
CA ASN A 106 -7.56 16.96 -13.09
C ASN A 106 -7.44 16.51 -11.63
N LEU A 107 -8.11 17.20 -10.69
CA LEU A 107 -8.13 16.79 -9.29
C LEU A 107 -8.86 15.45 -9.10
N ALA A 108 -9.99 15.23 -9.79
CA ALA A 108 -10.69 13.95 -9.73
C ALA A 108 -9.82 12.79 -10.27
N ILE A 109 -9.14 12.99 -11.41
CA ILE A 109 -8.20 12.01 -11.95
C ILE A 109 -7.02 11.80 -11.01
N ALA A 110 -6.47 12.87 -10.43
CA ALA A 110 -5.40 12.79 -9.44
C ALA A 110 -5.83 11.98 -8.22
N ALA A 111 -7.04 12.18 -7.70
CA ALA A 111 -7.56 11.42 -6.57
C ALA A 111 -7.62 9.92 -6.88
N VAL A 112 -8.14 9.52 -8.05
CA VAL A 112 -8.16 8.11 -8.48
C VAL A 112 -6.75 7.54 -8.59
N LEU A 113 -5.82 8.27 -9.21
CA LEU A 113 -4.43 7.84 -9.35
C LEU A 113 -3.75 7.73 -7.98
N THR A 114 -3.98 8.68 -7.08
CA THR A 114 -3.48 8.66 -5.71
C THR A 114 -4.02 7.48 -4.92
N PHE A 115 -5.29 7.11 -5.12
CA PHE A 115 -5.87 5.91 -4.52
C PHE A 115 -5.15 4.65 -5.01
N VAL A 116 -4.95 4.50 -6.33
CA VAL A 116 -4.23 3.37 -6.94
C VAL A 116 -2.78 3.30 -6.45
N VAL A 117 -2.12 4.46 -6.35
CA VAL A 117 -0.77 4.57 -5.81
C VAL A 117 -0.72 4.17 -4.35
N GLY A 118 -1.69 4.62 -3.54
CA GLY A 118 -1.85 4.17 -2.16
C GLY A 118 -2.01 2.65 -2.08
N TYR A 119 -2.91 2.09 -2.89
CA TYR A 119 -3.14 0.65 -2.99
C TYR A 119 -1.83 -0.11 -3.24
N GLY A 120 -1.11 0.25 -4.31
CA GLY A 120 0.14 -0.43 -4.66
C GLY A 120 1.25 -0.21 -3.65
N LEU A 121 1.40 1.02 -3.13
CA LEU A 121 2.44 1.39 -2.19
C LEU A 121 2.31 0.60 -0.88
N TYR A 122 1.15 0.68 -0.23
CA TYR A 122 0.94 0.06 1.07
C TYR A 122 0.66 -1.45 0.94
N GLY A 123 -0.05 -1.88 -0.11
CA GLY A 123 -0.24 -3.28 -0.41
C GLY A 123 1.08 -4.02 -0.62
N SER A 124 1.96 -3.51 -1.49
CA SER A 124 3.28 -4.12 -1.70
C SER A 124 4.18 -4.01 -0.46
N LEU A 125 4.12 -2.91 0.29
CA LEU A 125 4.91 -2.71 1.52
C LEU A 125 4.43 -3.60 2.68
N PHE A 126 3.18 -4.07 2.64
CA PHE A 126 2.67 -5.07 3.57
C PHE A 126 3.08 -6.49 3.17
N ILE A 127 2.85 -6.89 1.91
CA ILE A 127 3.15 -8.25 1.45
C ILE A 127 4.64 -8.55 1.54
N PHE A 128 5.48 -7.65 1.04
CA PHE A 128 6.91 -7.94 0.84
C PHE A 128 7.62 -8.34 2.15
N PRO A 129 7.51 -7.57 3.26
CA PRO A 129 8.06 -7.99 4.55
C PRO A 129 7.51 -9.31 5.04
N VAL A 130 6.20 -9.52 4.94
CA VAL A 130 5.56 -10.77 5.40
C VAL A 130 6.10 -11.96 4.59
N PHE A 131 6.24 -11.82 3.27
CA PHE A 131 6.81 -12.83 2.38
C PHE A 131 8.25 -13.20 2.76
N VAL A 132 9.16 -12.23 2.81
CA VAL A 132 10.58 -12.51 3.05
C VAL A 132 10.86 -12.97 4.49
N GLN A 133 10.10 -12.49 5.48
CA GLN A 133 10.27 -12.91 6.86
C GLN A 133 9.65 -14.30 7.10
N ARG A 134 8.44 -14.56 6.59
CA ARG A 134 7.73 -15.81 6.83
C ARG A 134 8.29 -16.98 6.01
N LEU A 135 8.68 -16.76 4.75
CA LEU A 135 9.11 -17.83 3.85
C LEU A 135 10.62 -17.91 3.68
N LEU A 136 11.32 -16.77 3.63
CA LEU A 136 12.78 -16.75 3.43
C LEU A 136 13.57 -16.60 4.74
N GLY A 137 12.87 -16.47 5.88
CA GLY A 137 13.49 -16.36 7.20
C GLY A 137 14.30 -15.08 7.41
N PHE A 138 14.02 -14.01 6.64
CA PHE A 138 14.71 -12.74 6.83
C PHE A 138 14.41 -12.19 8.23
N THR A 139 15.43 -11.63 8.88
CA THR A 139 15.22 -10.89 10.13
C THR A 139 14.52 -9.56 9.84
N ALA A 140 13.87 -8.98 10.85
CA ALA A 140 13.27 -7.64 10.74
C ALA A 140 14.31 -6.58 10.35
N VAL A 141 15.53 -6.67 10.89
CA VAL A 141 16.65 -5.77 10.57
C VAL A 141 17.05 -5.91 9.10
N LEU A 142 17.23 -7.14 8.60
CA LEU A 142 17.58 -7.36 7.20
C LEU A 142 16.49 -6.86 6.25
N THR A 143 15.22 -7.11 6.59
CA THR A 143 14.09 -6.62 5.80
C THR A 143 14.09 -5.09 5.72
N GLY A 144 14.31 -4.41 6.85
CA GLY A 144 14.43 -2.95 6.91
C GLY A 144 15.61 -2.43 6.07
N LEU A 145 16.78 -3.07 6.17
CA LEU A 145 17.96 -2.71 5.39
C LEU A 145 17.76 -2.88 3.89
N VAL A 146 17.00 -3.88 3.45
CA VAL A 146 16.69 -4.12 2.04
C VAL A 146 15.68 -3.09 1.51
N LEU A 147 14.73 -2.64 2.32
CA LEU A 147 13.76 -1.59 1.97
C LEU A 147 14.33 -0.16 2.01
N PHE A 148 15.28 0.10 2.89
CA PHE A 148 15.80 1.43 3.16
C PHE A 148 16.38 2.15 1.92
N PRO A 149 17.22 1.52 1.08
CA PRO A 149 17.73 2.13 -0.15
C PRO A 149 16.62 2.60 -1.11
N SER A 150 15.53 1.85 -1.21
CA SER A 150 14.35 2.21 -2.04
C SER A 150 13.73 3.52 -1.57
N ALA A 151 13.53 3.66 -0.26
CA ALA A 151 12.94 4.85 0.35
C ALA A 151 13.85 6.08 0.16
N MET A 152 15.16 5.92 0.40
CA MET A 152 16.13 6.99 0.14
C MET A 152 16.12 7.42 -1.33
N LEU A 153 16.16 6.45 -2.25
CA LEU A 153 16.19 6.73 -3.68
C LEU A 153 14.94 7.47 -4.15
N THR A 154 13.78 7.15 -3.60
CA THR A 154 12.53 7.89 -3.85
C THR A 154 12.71 9.38 -3.55
N GLY A 155 13.27 9.72 -2.38
CA GLY A 155 13.52 11.10 -1.98
C GLY A 155 14.56 11.80 -2.86
N VAL A 156 15.68 11.13 -3.15
CA VAL A 156 16.76 11.66 -3.98
C VAL A 156 16.28 11.95 -5.41
N ILE A 157 15.48 11.07 -6.01
CA ILE A 157 14.95 11.25 -7.38
C ILE A 157 13.82 12.28 -7.42
N SER A 158 13.06 12.45 -6.34
CA SER A 158 11.96 13.41 -6.28
C SER A 158 12.44 14.86 -6.48
N LEU A 159 13.63 15.21 -6.00
CA LEU A 159 14.21 16.55 -6.13
C LEU A 159 14.45 16.99 -7.59
N PRO A 160 15.26 16.28 -8.41
CA PRO A 160 15.48 16.67 -9.81
C PRO A 160 14.21 16.59 -10.64
N LEU A 161 13.26 15.69 -10.30
CA LEU A 161 11.97 15.62 -10.97
C LEU A 161 11.09 16.84 -10.70
N GLY A 162 11.07 17.34 -9.46
CA GLY A 162 10.41 18.60 -9.13
C GLY A 162 10.96 19.77 -9.96
N ILE A 163 12.29 19.86 -10.05
CA ILE A 163 12.97 20.88 -10.88
C ILE A 163 12.63 20.69 -12.38
N ALA A 164 12.65 19.47 -12.89
CA ALA A 164 12.32 19.18 -14.28
C ALA A 164 10.88 19.58 -14.61
N MET A 165 9.94 19.33 -13.71
CA MET A 165 8.54 19.74 -13.86
C MET A 165 8.39 21.27 -13.86
N GLN A 166 9.10 21.98 -12.98
CA GLN A 166 9.13 23.45 -13.00
C GLN A 166 9.71 24.01 -14.31
N LYS A 167 10.64 23.29 -14.93
CA LYS A 167 11.21 23.60 -16.26
C LYS A 167 10.31 23.19 -17.44
N GLY A 168 9.14 22.61 -17.17
CA GLY A 168 8.15 22.27 -18.20
C GLY A 168 8.12 20.81 -18.63
N ALA A 169 8.76 19.90 -17.90
CA ALA A 169 8.61 18.46 -18.14
C ALA A 169 7.13 18.05 -17.98
N SER A 170 6.65 17.21 -18.91
CA SER A 170 5.24 16.78 -18.92
C SER A 170 4.92 15.87 -17.73
N PRO A 171 3.98 16.26 -16.83
CA PRO A 171 3.57 15.41 -15.71
C PRO A 171 3.09 14.03 -16.16
N LYS A 172 2.36 13.98 -17.29
CA LYS A 172 1.85 12.74 -17.89
C LYS A 172 2.96 11.74 -18.19
N LEU A 173 4.03 12.19 -18.86
CA LEU A 173 5.12 11.29 -19.27
C LEU A 173 5.87 10.74 -18.06
N LEU A 174 6.12 11.60 -17.06
CA LEU A 174 6.77 11.19 -15.81
C LEU A 174 5.92 10.15 -15.08
N MET A 175 4.60 10.38 -14.96
CA MET A 175 3.68 9.42 -14.34
C MET A 175 3.59 8.12 -15.12
N SER A 176 3.48 8.16 -16.44
CA SER A 176 3.43 6.95 -17.28
C SER A 176 4.67 6.08 -17.05
N PHE A 177 5.85 6.70 -17.03
CA PHE A 177 7.09 6.01 -16.72
C PHE A 177 7.08 5.42 -15.31
N GLY A 178 6.70 6.23 -14.31
CA GLY A 178 6.64 5.78 -12.92
C GLY A 178 5.68 4.61 -12.72
N MET A 179 4.49 4.66 -13.32
CA MET A 179 3.50 3.58 -13.25
C MET A 179 3.97 2.30 -13.97
N ALA A 180 4.59 2.44 -15.15
CA ALA A 180 5.17 1.29 -15.85
C ALA A 180 6.34 0.67 -15.08
N ALA A 181 7.21 1.49 -14.50
CA ALA A 181 8.31 1.03 -13.65
C ALA A 181 7.81 0.36 -12.37
N PHE A 182 6.71 0.85 -11.78
CA PHE A 182 6.09 0.22 -10.61
C PHE A 182 5.45 -1.12 -10.96
N ALA A 183 4.79 -1.21 -12.12
CA ALA A 183 4.25 -2.47 -12.64
C ALA A 183 5.37 -3.48 -12.90
N LEU A 184 6.48 -3.06 -13.50
CA LEU A 184 7.66 -3.90 -13.70
C LEU A 184 8.25 -4.36 -12.36
N PHE A 185 8.36 -3.47 -11.37
CA PHE A 185 8.76 -3.83 -10.01
C PHE A 185 7.89 -4.95 -9.42
N CYS A 186 6.56 -4.82 -9.52
CA CYS A 186 5.64 -5.83 -9.01
C CYS A 186 5.74 -7.14 -9.81
N TRP A 187 5.89 -7.06 -11.12
CA TRP A 187 6.09 -8.23 -11.97
C TRP A 187 7.39 -8.97 -11.61
N GLU A 188 8.52 -8.27 -11.50
CA GLU A 188 9.79 -8.85 -11.09
C GLU A 188 9.71 -9.52 -9.71
N LEU A 189 8.95 -8.94 -8.76
CA LEU A 189 8.66 -9.60 -7.48
C LEU A 189 7.79 -10.84 -7.64
N GLY A 190 6.81 -10.83 -8.54
CA GLY A 190 5.96 -11.98 -8.85
C GLY A 190 6.69 -13.15 -9.53
N GLN A 191 7.91 -12.93 -10.00
CA GLN A 191 8.75 -13.96 -10.64
C GLN A 191 9.84 -14.49 -9.69
N GLN A 192 9.90 -14.02 -8.45
CA GLN A 192 10.91 -14.46 -7.49
C GLN A 192 10.66 -15.89 -7.03
N THR A 193 11.70 -16.54 -6.52
CA THR A 193 11.61 -17.93 -6.05
C THR A 193 11.99 -18.03 -4.58
N MET A 194 11.77 -19.19 -3.96
CA MET A 194 12.24 -19.49 -2.60
C MET A 194 13.77 -19.44 -2.44
N GLN A 195 14.53 -19.36 -3.53
CA GLN A 195 16.00 -19.28 -3.53
C GLN A 195 16.50 -17.82 -3.61
N SER A 196 15.60 -16.85 -3.82
CA SER A 196 15.95 -15.45 -3.94
C SER A 196 16.55 -14.90 -2.64
N GLY A 197 17.72 -14.26 -2.74
CA GLY A 197 18.42 -13.64 -1.62
C GLY A 197 18.23 -12.12 -1.56
N ALA A 198 18.84 -11.50 -0.54
CA ALA A 198 18.77 -10.05 -0.33
C ALA A 198 19.29 -9.24 -1.54
N SER A 199 20.28 -9.75 -2.27
CA SER A 199 20.84 -9.12 -3.47
C SER A 199 19.85 -9.10 -4.64
N ASN A 200 19.02 -10.13 -4.79
CA ASN A 200 17.97 -10.16 -5.81
C ASN A 200 16.94 -9.05 -5.54
N PHE A 201 16.49 -8.93 -4.29
CA PHE A 201 15.52 -7.92 -3.91
C PHE A 201 16.06 -6.49 -3.95
N PHE A 202 17.36 -6.29 -3.73
CA PHE A 202 17.97 -4.97 -3.74
C PHE A 202 17.68 -4.23 -5.06
N TRP A 203 17.97 -4.84 -6.21
CA TRP A 203 17.74 -4.20 -7.51
C TRP A 203 16.25 -3.95 -7.79
N VAL A 204 15.41 -4.92 -7.47
CA VAL A 204 13.95 -4.82 -7.65
C VAL A 204 13.37 -3.69 -6.79
N LEU A 205 13.85 -3.52 -5.56
CA LEU A 205 13.41 -2.43 -4.67
C LEU A 205 14.01 -1.08 -5.03
N LEU A 206 15.19 -1.00 -5.63
CA LEU A 206 15.67 0.25 -6.22
C LEU A 206 14.73 0.72 -7.35
N LEU A 207 14.27 -0.21 -8.20
CA LEU A 207 13.28 0.12 -9.23
C LEU A 207 11.98 0.67 -8.62
N ARG A 208 11.51 0.10 -7.50
CA ARG A 208 10.38 0.65 -6.73
C ARG A 208 10.65 2.11 -6.31
N GLY A 209 11.85 2.42 -5.82
CA GLY A 209 12.20 3.76 -5.38
C GLY A 209 12.18 4.78 -6.52
N ILE A 210 12.72 4.39 -7.68
CA ILE A 210 12.64 5.17 -8.92
C ILE A 210 11.17 5.39 -9.29
N ALA A 211 10.40 4.32 -9.39
CA ALA A 211 9.00 4.36 -9.79
C ALA A 211 8.18 5.33 -8.91
N LEU A 212 8.31 5.24 -7.59
CA LEU A 212 7.59 6.10 -6.64
C LEU A 212 7.99 7.58 -6.77
N GLY A 213 9.27 7.89 -7.04
CA GLY A 213 9.71 9.26 -7.28
C GLY A 213 9.04 9.87 -8.52
N PHE A 214 8.94 9.09 -9.60
CA PHE A 214 8.25 9.48 -10.84
C PHE A 214 6.72 9.55 -10.73
N ILE A 215 6.14 8.98 -9.67
CA ILE A 215 4.70 9.03 -9.40
C ILE A 215 4.36 10.18 -8.45
N PHE A 216 5.00 10.27 -7.29
CA PHE A 216 4.55 11.14 -6.20
C PHE A 216 4.58 12.62 -6.56
N ILE A 217 5.64 13.08 -7.21
CA ILE A 217 5.80 14.50 -7.54
C ILE A 217 4.73 14.93 -8.57
N PRO A 218 4.57 14.25 -9.72
CA PRO A 218 3.54 14.62 -10.67
C PRO A 218 2.10 14.49 -10.16
N VAL A 219 1.80 13.45 -9.37
CA VAL A 219 0.46 13.24 -8.78
C VAL A 219 0.10 14.40 -7.85
N THR A 220 1.03 14.78 -6.98
CA THR A 220 0.81 15.88 -6.02
C THR A 220 0.63 17.20 -6.75
N MET A 221 1.45 17.47 -7.76
CA MET A 221 1.33 18.65 -8.62
C MET A 221 0.00 18.70 -9.37
N LEU A 222 -0.48 17.56 -9.86
CA LEU A 222 -1.76 17.48 -10.56
C LEU A 222 -2.94 17.75 -9.62
N ALA A 223 -2.87 17.28 -8.38
CA ALA A 223 -3.90 17.51 -7.37
C ALA A 223 -4.04 19.00 -7.01
N VAL A 224 -2.95 19.76 -7.01
CA VAL A 224 -2.98 21.21 -6.67
C VAL A 224 -3.06 22.13 -7.91
N SER A 225 -3.00 21.56 -9.11
CA SER A 225 -3.00 22.32 -10.36
C SER A 225 -4.31 23.09 -10.57
N GLY A 226 -4.21 24.41 -10.77
CA GLY A 226 -5.35 25.30 -10.99
C GLY A 226 -6.10 25.71 -9.71
N LEU A 227 -5.56 25.37 -8.53
CA LEU A 227 -6.09 25.78 -7.23
C LEU A 227 -5.28 26.94 -6.66
N HIS A 228 -5.96 27.87 -5.99
CA HIS A 228 -5.34 29.04 -5.37
C HIS A 228 -5.77 29.20 -3.92
N GLY A 229 -4.87 29.73 -3.07
CA GLY A 229 -5.16 30.07 -1.69
C GLY A 229 -5.62 28.85 -0.86
N ARG A 230 -6.79 28.96 -0.23
CA ARG A 230 -7.31 27.96 0.73
C ARG A 230 -7.57 26.59 0.10
N ASP A 231 -7.85 26.54 -1.21
CA ASP A 231 -8.19 25.31 -1.92
C ASP A 231 -6.97 24.37 -2.06
N VAL A 232 -5.75 24.91 -2.05
CA VAL A 232 -4.50 24.13 -2.14
C VAL A 232 -4.32 23.26 -0.90
N GLY A 233 -4.54 23.83 0.29
CA GLY A 233 -4.46 23.10 1.56
C GLY A 233 -5.52 22.01 1.65
N GLN A 234 -6.76 22.32 1.28
CA GLN A 234 -7.88 21.37 1.22
C GLN A 234 -7.59 20.21 0.25
N ALA A 235 -7.15 20.50 -0.97
CA ALA A 235 -6.82 19.47 -1.96
C ALA A 235 -5.64 18.60 -1.52
N THR A 236 -4.62 19.17 -0.88
CA THR A 236 -3.47 18.42 -0.34
C THR A 236 -3.93 17.47 0.78
N GLY A 237 -4.76 17.94 1.70
CA GLY A 237 -5.35 17.12 2.75
C GLY A 237 -6.19 15.97 2.19
N LEU A 238 -7.07 16.27 1.24
CA LEU A 238 -7.87 15.28 0.53
C LEU A 238 -7.01 14.25 -0.20
N ASN A 239 -5.97 14.69 -0.92
CA ASN A 239 -5.06 13.81 -1.64
C ASN A 239 -4.33 12.84 -0.69
N ASN A 240 -3.89 13.34 0.47
CA ASN A 240 -3.31 12.48 1.51
C ASN A 240 -4.32 11.48 2.07
N MET A 241 -5.55 11.91 2.35
CA MET A 241 -6.62 11.04 2.85
C MET A 241 -6.94 9.92 1.84
N VAL A 242 -7.12 10.27 0.57
CA VAL A 242 -7.39 9.31 -0.51
C VAL A 242 -6.24 8.31 -0.68
N ARG A 243 -5.00 8.74 -0.51
CA ARG A 243 -3.83 7.83 -0.52
C ARG A 243 -3.86 6.83 0.63
N GLN A 244 -4.16 7.30 1.83
CA GLN A 244 -4.26 6.44 3.02
C GLN A 244 -5.40 5.43 2.87
N LEU A 245 -6.56 5.86 2.36
CA LEU A 245 -7.67 4.97 2.04
C LEU A 245 -7.28 3.93 0.99
N GLY A 246 -6.66 4.37 -0.11
CA GLY A 246 -6.09 3.46 -1.11
C GLY A 246 -5.18 2.42 -0.47
N GLY A 247 -4.37 2.82 0.50
CA GLY A 247 -3.53 1.91 1.27
C GLY A 247 -4.27 0.88 2.10
N SER A 248 -5.28 1.30 2.88
CA SER A 248 -6.11 0.39 3.66
C SER A 248 -6.85 -0.63 2.79
N PHE A 249 -7.44 -0.18 1.67
CA PHE A 249 -8.04 -1.08 0.66
C PHE A 249 -7.00 -1.99 0.03
N GLY A 250 -5.81 -1.45 -0.28
CA GLY A 250 -4.65 -2.17 -0.77
C GLY A 250 -4.29 -3.36 0.09
N ILE A 251 -4.09 -3.12 1.38
CA ILE A 251 -3.74 -4.17 2.34
C ILE A 251 -4.87 -5.18 2.46
N ALA A 252 -6.12 -4.74 2.65
CA ALA A 252 -7.26 -5.61 2.89
C ALA A 252 -7.58 -6.54 1.71
N ILE A 253 -7.70 -5.98 0.49
CA ILE A 253 -8.00 -6.73 -0.73
C ILE A 253 -6.87 -7.71 -1.02
N THR A 254 -5.63 -7.25 -0.92
CA THR A 254 -4.45 -8.08 -1.15
C THR A 254 -4.35 -9.22 -0.14
N ASN A 255 -4.56 -8.96 1.16
CA ASN A 255 -4.51 -9.98 2.19
C ASN A 255 -5.58 -11.06 1.96
N THR A 256 -6.80 -10.63 1.64
CA THR A 256 -7.92 -11.53 1.30
C THR A 256 -7.63 -12.33 0.03
N TYR A 257 -7.06 -11.69 -0.98
CA TYR A 257 -6.66 -12.34 -2.22
C TYR A 257 -5.59 -13.40 -1.95
N VAL A 258 -4.58 -13.10 -1.14
CA VAL A 258 -3.57 -14.09 -0.73
C VAL A 258 -4.22 -15.27 -0.02
N ALA A 259 -5.11 -15.04 0.94
CA ALA A 259 -5.80 -16.12 1.68
C ALA A 259 -6.57 -17.05 0.73
N GLN A 260 -7.32 -16.49 -0.22
CA GLN A 260 -8.04 -17.26 -1.24
C GLN A 260 -7.09 -18.02 -2.17
N ARG A 261 -6.02 -17.38 -2.65
CA ARG A 261 -5.02 -18.01 -3.52
C ARG A 261 -4.25 -19.12 -2.82
N VAL A 262 -3.97 -19.00 -1.51
CA VAL A 262 -3.37 -20.07 -0.71
C VAL A 262 -4.26 -21.31 -0.72
N ALA A 263 -5.57 -21.14 -0.51
CA ALA A 263 -6.51 -22.27 -0.53
C ALA A 263 -6.58 -22.93 -1.91
N LEU A 264 -6.60 -22.13 -2.98
CA LEU A 264 -6.60 -22.63 -4.36
C LEU A 264 -5.32 -23.41 -4.69
N HIS A 265 -4.15 -22.80 -4.48
CA HIS A 265 -2.84 -23.44 -4.72
C HIS A 265 -2.64 -24.70 -3.87
N ARG A 266 -3.14 -24.70 -2.63
CA ARG A 266 -3.09 -25.90 -1.79
C ARG A 266 -3.89 -27.04 -2.41
N ASN A 267 -5.10 -26.78 -2.90
CA ASN A 267 -5.93 -27.80 -3.55
C ASN A 267 -5.29 -28.32 -4.84
N GLU A 268 -4.71 -27.43 -5.66
CA GLU A 268 -3.99 -27.82 -6.88
C GLU A 268 -2.75 -28.69 -6.54
N LEU A 269 -1.92 -28.27 -5.59
CA LEU A 269 -0.75 -29.03 -5.16
C LEU A 269 -1.12 -30.40 -4.57
N LEU A 270 -2.18 -30.47 -3.76
CA LEU A 270 -2.66 -31.74 -3.20
C LEU A 270 -3.21 -32.67 -4.29
N SER A 271 -3.80 -32.14 -5.37
CA SER A 271 -4.27 -32.96 -6.50
C SER A 271 -3.14 -33.70 -7.24
N HIS A 272 -1.92 -33.16 -7.18
CA HIS A 272 -0.71 -33.80 -7.71
C HIS A 272 -0.06 -34.77 -6.72
N LEU A 273 -0.41 -34.71 -5.43
CA LEU A 273 0.09 -35.62 -4.41
C LEU A 273 -0.82 -36.85 -4.29
N SER A 274 -0.73 -37.72 -5.28
CA SER A 274 -1.40 -39.02 -5.25
C SER A 274 -0.47 -40.08 -4.64
N PRO A 275 -0.98 -41.02 -3.83
CA PRO A 275 -0.22 -42.22 -3.42
C PRO A 275 0.27 -43.05 -4.62
N TYR A 276 -0.32 -42.82 -5.80
CA TYR A 276 0.03 -43.48 -7.06
C TYR A 276 1.00 -42.68 -7.92
N ASP A 277 1.37 -41.45 -7.52
CA ASP A 277 2.43 -40.69 -8.21
C ASP A 277 3.80 -41.21 -7.75
N PRO A 278 4.63 -41.79 -8.64
CA PRO A 278 5.95 -42.29 -8.30
C PRO A 278 6.86 -41.23 -7.66
N ALA A 279 6.71 -39.95 -8.04
CA ALA A 279 7.53 -38.87 -7.51
C ALA A 279 7.13 -38.50 -6.06
N ALA A 280 5.83 -38.51 -5.77
CA ALA A 280 5.31 -38.29 -4.43
C ALA A 280 5.67 -39.46 -3.49
N ALA A 281 5.50 -40.70 -3.96
CA ALA A 281 5.87 -41.91 -3.22
C ALA A 281 7.37 -41.93 -2.88
N ALA A 282 8.24 -41.66 -3.87
CA ALA A 282 9.69 -41.63 -3.64
C ALA A 282 10.11 -40.54 -2.63
N ARG A 283 9.46 -39.38 -2.63
CA ARG A 283 9.72 -38.32 -1.64
C ARG A 283 9.27 -38.73 -0.24
N LEU A 284 8.09 -39.34 -0.11
CA LEU A 284 7.57 -39.85 1.15
C LEU A 284 8.51 -40.91 1.74
N ASP A 285 8.94 -41.87 0.92
CA ASP A 285 9.88 -42.92 1.32
C ASP A 285 11.23 -42.34 1.76
N ALA A 286 11.76 -41.36 1.01
CA ALA A 286 13.04 -40.72 1.36
C ALA A 286 12.97 -40.00 2.72
N VAL A 287 11.87 -39.27 3.00
CA VAL A 287 11.69 -38.58 4.28
C VAL A 287 11.45 -39.58 5.42
N GLN A 288 10.70 -40.65 5.16
CA GLN A 288 10.45 -41.72 6.14
C GLN A 288 11.74 -42.45 6.50
N GLN A 289 12.59 -42.79 5.53
CA GLN A 289 13.90 -43.39 5.78
C GLN A 289 14.79 -42.45 6.60
N ALA A 290 14.83 -41.16 6.25
CA ALA A 290 15.57 -40.17 7.02
C ALA A 290 15.05 -40.04 8.47
N ALA A 291 13.73 -40.12 8.69
CA ALA A 291 13.17 -40.13 10.04
C ALA A 291 13.54 -41.41 10.82
N GLN A 292 13.51 -42.59 10.20
CA GLN A 292 13.92 -43.83 10.85
C GLN A 292 15.38 -43.78 11.34
N THR A 293 16.28 -43.13 10.61
CA THR A 293 17.68 -42.94 11.07
C THR A 293 17.82 -42.09 12.35
N ARG A 294 16.78 -41.32 12.71
CA ARG A 294 16.72 -40.53 13.95
C ARG A 294 16.00 -41.25 15.10
N ALA A 295 15.92 -42.58 15.04
CA ALA A 295 15.33 -43.46 16.05
C ALA A 295 13.82 -43.28 16.29
N PHE A 296 13.08 -42.77 15.30
CA PHE A 296 11.61 -42.82 15.32
C PHE A 296 11.12 -44.25 15.02
N SER A 297 10.03 -44.67 15.68
CA SER A 297 9.32 -45.89 15.28
C SER A 297 8.78 -45.78 13.84
N PRO A 298 8.47 -46.90 13.15
CA PRO A 298 7.96 -46.84 11.78
C PRO A 298 6.71 -45.97 11.61
N VAL A 299 5.83 -45.96 12.62
CA VAL A 299 4.61 -45.13 12.63
C VAL A 299 4.94 -43.66 12.85
N GLU A 300 5.83 -43.34 13.78
CA GLU A 300 6.28 -41.95 14.02
C GLU A 300 7.04 -41.40 12.81
N ALA A 301 7.85 -42.22 12.15
CA ALA A 301 8.58 -41.84 10.94
C ALA A 301 7.63 -41.52 9.78
N GLN A 302 6.55 -42.31 9.61
CA GLN A 302 5.51 -42.05 8.61
C GLN A 302 4.75 -40.76 8.91
N GLN A 303 4.35 -40.54 10.16
CA GLN A 303 3.68 -39.30 10.58
C GLN A 303 4.58 -38.07 10.39
N ALA A 304 5.87 -38.19 10.71
CA ALA A 304 6.85 -37.13 10.47
C ALA A 304 7.00 -36.81 8.96
N ALA A 305 7.00 -37.84 8.10
CA ALA A 305 7.07 -37.67 6.66
C ALA A 305 5.84 -36.95 6.09
N LEU A 306 4.64 -37.34 6.52
CA LEU A 306 3.40 -36.66 6.14
C LEU A 306 3.37 -35.19 6.60
N LYS A 307 3.81 -34.93 7.84
CA LYS A 307 3.89 -33.56 8.37
C LYS A 307 4.92 -32.70 7.62
N ALA A 308 6.05 -33.27 7.22
CA ALA A 308 7.04 -32.57 6.41
C ALA A 308 6.52 -32.25 4.99
N LEU A 309 5.77 -33.19 4.39
CA LEU A 309 5.11 -32.97 3.11
C LEU A 309 4.05 -31.86 3.21
N GLU A 310 3.21 -31.90 4.24
CA GLU A 310 2.22 -30.84 4.50
C GLU A 310 2.88 -29.47 4.71
N GLY A 311 3.99 -29.42 5.45
CA GLY A 311 4.79 -28.20 5.60
C GLY A 311 5.28 -27.66 4.26
N THR A 312 5.76 -28.54 3.38
CA THR A 312 6.21 -28.18 2.03
C THR A 312 5.06 -27.62 1.18
N VAL A 313 3.92 -28.31 1.15
CA VAL A 313 2.71 -27.84 0.43
C VAL A 313 2.28 -26.48 0.94
N THR A 314 2.29 -26.29 2.26
CA THR A 314 1.92 -25.01 2.89
C THR A 314 2.85 -23.88 2.45
N VAL A 315 4.16 -24.07 2.54
CA VAL A 315 5.15 -23.07 2.11
C VAL A 315 5.00 -22.73 0.63
N GLN A 316 4.84 -23.73 -0.24
CA GLN A 316 4.66 -23.53 -1.67
C GLN A 316 3.35 -22.80 -2.00
N SER A 317 2.25 -23.15 -1.32
CA SER A 317 0.95 -22.49 -1.50
C SER A 317 1.04 -21.00 -1.15
N TYR A 318 1.69 -20.65 -0.04
CA TYR A 318 1.95 -19.26 0.34
C TYR A 318 2.87 -18.55 -0.66
N HIS A 319 3.91 -19.22 -1.12
CA HIS A 319 4.81 -18.65 -2.12
C HIS A 319 4.07 -18.22 -3.38
N LEU A 320 3.33 -19.14 -4.00
CA LEU A 320 2.56 -18.89 -5.22
C LEU A 320 1.50 -17.80 -4.99
N ALA A 321 0.81 -17.82 -3.86
CA ALA A 321 -0.18 -16.80 -3.52
C ALA A 321 0.42 -15.39 -3.38
N TYR A 322 1.61 -15.25 -2.79
CA TYR A 322 2.29 -13.95 -2.73
C TYR A 322 2.73 -13.47 -4.11
N MET A 323 3.24 -14.37 -4.96
CA MET A 323 3.61 -14.03 -6.34
C MET A 323 2.40 -13.50 -7.11
N ASP A 324 1.26 -14.18 -7.02
CA ASP A 324 0.01 -13.74 -7.64
C ASP A 324 -0.45 -12.38 -7.12
N ALA A 325 -0.25 -12.10 -5.83
CA ALA A 325 -0.64 -10.83 -5.24
C ALA A 325 0.21 -9.66 -5.77
N PHE A 326 1.51 -9.87 -6.01
CA PHE A 326 2.33 -8.89 -6.72
C PHE A 326 1.87 -8.72 -8.17
N MET A 327 1.53 -9.81 -8.86
CA MET A 327 1.00 -9.74 -10.22
C MET A 327 -0.35 -8.99 -10.30
N LEU A 328 -1.22 -9.14 -9.29
CA LEU A 328 -2.46 -8.38 -9.17
C LEU A 328 -2.18 -6.87 -9.08
N ILE A 329 -1.21 -6.46 -8.26
CA ILE A 329 -0.80 -5.06 -8.15
C ILE A 329 -0.19 -4.58 -9.48
N ALA A 330 0.64 -5.39 -10.13
CA ALA A 330 1.23 -5.07 -11.42
C ALA A 330 0.15 -4.79 -12.48
N LEU A 331 -0.84 -5.68 -12.57
CA LEU A 331 -1.98 -5.56 -13.49
C LEU A 331 -2.78 -4.28 -13.22
N LEU A 332 -3.05 -3.96 -11.95
CA LEU A 332 -3.75 -2.73 -11.57
C LEU A 332 -3.02 -1.48 -12.10
N PHE A 333 -1.70 -1.42 -11.94
CA PHE A 333 -0.91 -0.29 -12.44
C PHE A 333 -0.93 -0.18 -13.95
N VAL A 334 -0.81 -1.31 -14.67
CA VAL A 334 -0.90 -1.34 -16.13
C VAL A 334 -2.26 -0.85 -16.62
N LEU A 335 -3.36 -1.33 -16.01
CA LEU A 335 -4.72 -0.93 -16.36
C LEU A 335 -5.02 0.54 -16.08
N CYS A 336 -4.30 1.16 -15.14
CA CYS A 336 -4.46 2.57 -14.82
C CYS A 336 -3.60 3.51 -15.70
N ILE A 337 -2.62 3.01 -16.47
CA ILE A 337 -1.81 3.84 -17.39
C ILE A 337 -2.69 4.59 -18.42
N PRO A 338 -3.70 3.98 -19.08
CA PRO A 338 -4.58 4.69 -20.00
C PRO A 338 -5.34 5.86 -19.37
N LEU A 339 -5.60 5.83 -18.05
CA LEU A 339 -6.26 6.92 -17.33
C LEU A 339 -5.45 8.22 -17.41
N LEU A 340 -4.12 8.13 -17.54
CA LEU A 340 -3.23 9.29 -17.69
C LEU A 340 -3.49 10.07 -18.99
N LEU A 341 -4.06 9.43 -20.01
CA LEU A 341 -4.41 10.10 -21.26
C LEU A 341 -5.54 11.12 -21.06
N LEU A 342 -6.41 10.90 -20.08
CA LEU A 342 -7.54 11.78 -19.76
C LEU A 342 -7.13 13.06 -19.03
N ILE A 343 -5.91 13.12 -18.48
CA ILE A 343 -5.39 14.33 -17.82
C ILE A 343 -5.37 15.47 -18.83
N LYS A 344 -5.81 16.68 -18.45
CA LYS A 344 -5.70 17.87 -19.32
C LYS A 344 -4.55 18.73 -18.83
N ILE A 345 -3.51 18.90 -19.67
CA ILE A 345 -2.41 19.81 -19.34
C ILE A 345 -2.70 21.16 -19.98
N ASN A 346 -3.04 22.16 -19.16
CA ASN A 346 -3.05 23.55 -19.62
C ASN A 346 -1.59 24.04 -19.68
N LYS A 347 -1.05 24.24 -20.88
CA LYS A 347 0.27 24.86 -21.09
C LYS A 347 0.21 26.34 -20.67
N GLY A 348 0.29 26.65 -19.38
CA GLY A 348 0.28 28.04 -18.90
C GLY A 348 0.19 28.21 -17.39
N GLU A 349 -0.41 27.27 -16.66
CA GLU A 349 -0.54 27.37 -15.20
C GLU A 349 0.68 26.76 -14.53
N LYS A 350 1.65 27.61 -14.17
CA LYS A 350 2.70 27.23 -13.21
C LYS A 350 2.03 27.01 -11.87
N ALA A 351 2.05 25.78 -11.35
CA ALA A 351 1.61 25.52 -9.99
C ALA A 351 2.54 26.26 -9.02
N ASP A 352 2.02 27.26 -8.31
CA ASP A 352 2.77 28.02 -7.33
C ASP A 352 2.82 27.27 -6.00
N LEU A 353 3.80 26.39 -5.88
CA LEU A 353 4.08 25.61 -4.67
C LEU A 353 4.50 26.47 -3.46
N SER A 354 4.79 27.76 -3.65
CA SER A 354 5.12 28.66 -2.53
C SER A 354 3.94 28.94 -1.61
N SER A 355 2.71 28.71 -2.09
CA SER A 355 1.47 28.86 -1.32
C SER A 355 1.08 27.62 -0.49
N ALA A 356 1.79 26.50 -0.65
CA ALA A 356 1.53 25.23 0.04
C ALA A 356 2.40 25.02 1.29
N HIS A 357 3.30 25.96 1.62
CA HIS A 357 4.27 25.86 2.72
C HIS A 357 4.07 26.93 3.78
#